data_AF-A0A401HNW3-F1
#
_entry.id   AF-A0A401HNW3-F1
#
_cell.length_a   1.000
_cell.length_b   1.000
_cell.length_c   1.000
_cell.angle_alpha   90.00
_cell.angle_beta   90.00
_cell.angle_gamma   90.00
#
_symmetry.space_group_name_H-M   'P 1'
#
loop_
_entity.id
_entity.type
_entity.pdbx_description
1 polymer ?
#
loop_
_entity_poly.entity_id
_entity_poly.type
_entity_poly.pdbx_seq_one_letter_code
_entity_poly.pdbx_strand_id
1 'polypeptide(L)'
;MVSENIKNFVEEIRNQVQKEAKYIELVFTIYYLINLVEPSKRESFQEAINNAESIEDVYEILDALKLQIGAQGVKKLLRNL
;
A
#
# COMPACT_ATOMS: atom_id res chain seq x y z
N MET A 1 -32.23 -21.50 15.98
CA MET A 1 -31.44 -21.45 14.74
C MET A 1 -31.42 -20.02 14.25
N VAL A 2 -30.23 -19.48 13.94
CA VAL A 2 -30.12 -18.13 13.35
C VAL A 2 -30.67 -18.20 11.92
N SER A 3 -31.50 -17.23 11.52
CA SER A 3 -32.09 -17.21 10.18
C SER A 3 -31.00 -17.05 9.12
N GLU A 4 -31.21 -17.64 7.95
CA GLU A 4 -30.25 -17.61 6.85
C GLU A 4 -29.95 -16.16 6.40
N ASN A 5 -30.95 -15.29 6.46
CA ASN A 5 -30.79 -13.86 6.17
C ASN A 5 -29.82 -13.16 7.13
N ILE A 6 -29.88 -13.49 8.43
CA ILE A 6 -28.96 -12.91 9.43
C ILE A 6 -27.53 -13.44 9.20
N LYS A 7 -27.36 -14.71 8.82
CA LYS A 7 -26.04 -15.26 8.51
C LYS A 7 -25.40 -14.55 7.30
N ASN A 8 -26.15 -14.39 6.21
CA ASN A 8 -25.66 -13.74 5.00
C ASN A 8 -25.22 -12.29 5.27
N PHE A 9 -26.01 -11.54 6.05
CA PHE A 9 -25.65 -10.18 6.45
C PHE A 9 -24.35 -10.13 7.30
N VAL A 10 -24.19 -11.05 8.24
CA VAL A 10 -22.97 -11.13 9.06
C VAL A 10 -21.75 -11.52 8.22
N GLU A 11 -21.93 -12.43 7.25
CA GLU A 11 -20.87 -12.82 6.30
C GLU A 11 -20.42 -11.62 5.45
N GLU A 12 -21.36 -10.80 4.98
CA GLU A 12 -21.09 -9.58 4.21
C GLU A 12 -20.26 -8.56 5.03
N ILE A 13 -20.66 -8.27 6.27
CA ILE A 13 -19.91 -7.40 7.18
C ILE A 13 -18.51 -7.96 7.40
N ARG A 14 -18.39 -9.28 7.65
CA ARG A 14 -17.09 -9.90 7.91
C ARG A 14 -16.16 -9.80 6.70
N ASN A 15 -16.69 -9.97 5.49
CA ASN A 15 -15.95 -9.80 4.25
C ASN A 15 -15.53 -8.34 4.03
N GLN A 16 -16.39 -7.37 4.36
CA GLN A 16 -16.04 -5.96 4.31
C GLN A 16 -14.88 -5.64 5.25
N VAL A 17 -14.97 -6.05 6.52
CA VAL A 17 -13.91 -5.84 7.53
C VAL A 17 -12.59 -6.51 7.11
N GLN A 18 -12.64 -7.71 6.53
CA GLN A 18 -11.43 -8.38 6.03
C GLN A 18 -10.77 -7.62 4.87
N LYS A 19 -11.55 -7.02 3.97
CA LYS A 19 -11.00 -6.18 2.89
C LYS A 19 -10.39 -4.90 3.45
N GLU A 20 -11.05 -4.25 4.42
CA GLU A 20 -10.53 -3.07 5.10
C GLU A 20 -9.23 -3.38 5.86
N ALA A 21 -9.12 -4.54 6.52
CA ALA A 21 -7.89 -4.96 7.19
C ALA A 21 -6.72 -5.11 6.21
N LYS A 22 -6.94 -5.75 5.05
CA LYS A 22 -5.92 -5.86 3.98
C LYS A 22 -5.52 -4.50 3.44
N TYR A 23 -6.47 -3.57 3.32
CA TYR A 23 -6.19 -2.21 2.89
C TYR A 23 -5.31 -1.46 3.90
N ILE A 24 -5.61 -1.60 5.20
CA ILE A 24 -4.80 -1.04 6.28
C ILE A 24 -3.35 -1.57 6.19
N GLU A 25 -3.18 -2.88 6.06
CA GLU A 25 -1.86 -3.51 5.91
C GLU A 25 -1.09 -2.97 4.68
N LEU A 26 -1.78 -2.80 3.56
CA LEU A 26 -1.21 -2.24 2.33
C LEU A 26 -0.71 -0.81 2.53
N VAL A 27 -1.53 0.04 3.17
CA VAL A 27 -1.17 1.43 3.46
C VAL A 27 0.05 1.48 4.39
N PHE A 28 0.07 0.71 5.48
CA PHE A 28 1.24 0.64 6.37
C PHE A 28 2.50 0.15 5.65
N THR A 29 2.35 -0.80 4.73
CA THR A 29 3.46 -1.27 3.89
C THR A 29 4.03 -0.13 3.05
N ILE A 30 3.17 0.70 2.44
CA ILE A 30 3.59 1.87 1.67
C ILE A 30 4.34 2.88 2.55
N TYR A 31 3.81 3.23 3.72
CA TYR A 31 4.50 4.12 4.67
C TYR A 31 5.88 3.58 5.08
N TYR A 32 6.00 2.27 5.30
CA TYR A 32 7.28 1.63 5.56
C TYR A 32 8.24 1.78 4.37
N LEU A 33 7.78 1.50 3.14
CA LEU A 33 8.59 1.59 1.93
C LEU A 33 9.02 3.03 1.61
N ILE A 34 8.19 4.03 1.89
CA ILE A 34 8.56 5.46 1.75
C ILE A 34 9.83 5.77 2.56
N ASN A 35 9.98 5.19 3.75
CA ASN A 35 11.18 5.40 4.56
C ASN A 35 12.45 4.78 3.95
N LEU A 36 12.31 3.82 3.04
CA LEU A 36 13.44 3.23 2.31
C LEU A 36 13.86 4.02 1.08
N VAL A 37 13.01 4.91 0.58
CA VAL A 37 13.31 5.80 -0.56
C VAL A 37 14.32 6.87 -0.17
N GLU A 38 15.13 7.32 -1.13
CA GLU A 38 16.03 8.47 -0.97
C GLU A 38 15.29 9.72 -0.41
N PRO A 39 15.87 10.45 0.56
CA PRO A 39 15.17 11.52 1.27
C PRO A 39 14.47 12.56 0.39
N SER A 40 15.09 12.94 -0.73
CA SER A 40 14.57 13.95 -1.66
C SER A 40 13.28 13.57 -2.37
N LYS A 41 12.86 12.30 -2.32
CA LYS A 41 11.63 11.82 -2.97
C LYS A 41 10.54 11.38 -1.99
N ARG A 42 10.85 11.30 -0.69
CA ARG A 42 9.90 10.78 0.31
C ARG A 42 8.62 11.61 0.38
N GLU A 43 8.76 12.93 0.36
CA GLU A 43 7.63 13.85 0.45
C GLU A 43 6.64 13.66 -0.71
N SER A 44 7.13 13.47 -1.94
CA SER A 44 6.26 13.21 -3.10
C SER A 44 5.47 11.91 -2.99
N PHE A 45 6.09 10.83 -2.48
CA PHE A 45 5.36 9.59 -2.23
C PHE A 45 4.39 9.71 -1.05
N GLN A 46 4.74 10.51 -0.04
CA GLN A 46 3.89 10.80 1.10
C GLN A 46 2.63 11.56 0.70
N GLU A 47 2.79 12.56 -0.17
CA GLU A 47 1.69 13.30 -0.75
C GLU A 47 0.83 12.40 -1.66
N ALA A 48 1.45 11.55 -2.49
CA ALA A 48 0.72 10.64 -3.36
C ALA A 48 -0.21 9.70 -2.57
N ILE A 49 0.28 9.06 -1.49
CA ILE A 49 -0.56 8.16 -0.68
C ILE A 49 -1.65 8.90 0.10
N ASN A 50 -1.39 10.15 0.50
CA ASN A 50 -2.38 10.98 1.19
C ASN A 50 -3.50 11.47 0.25
N ASN A 51 -3.22 11.55 -1.05
CA ASN A 51 -4.17 11.96 -2.08
C ASN A 51 -4.78 10.78 -2.85
N ALA A 52 -4.48 9.53 -2.48
CA ALA A 52 -5.06 8.35 -3.13
C ALA A 52 -6.57 8.28 -2.90
N GLU A 53 -7.36 8.18 -3.97
CA GLU A 53 -8.83 8.15 -3.91
C GLU A 53 -9.39 6.72 -4.01
N SER A 54 -8.57 5.78 -4.49
CA SER A 54 -8.95 4.40 -4.74
C SER A 54 -7.87 3.41 -4.34
N ILE A 55 -8.24 2.12 -4.23
CA ILE A 55 -7.26 1.06 -3.95
C ILE A 55 -6.32 0.85 -5.15
N GLU A 56 -6.79 1.13 -6.36
CA GLU A 56 -6.00 1.13 -7.58
C GLU A 56 -4.87 2.17 -7.51
N ASP A 57 -5.15 3.39 -7.04
CA ASP A 57 -4.11 4.41 -6.82
C ASP A 57 -3.05 3.93 -5.83
N VAL A 58 -3.50 3.27 -4.75
CA VAL A 58 -2.61 2.71 -3.72
C VAL A 58 -1.69 1.64 -4.32
N TYR A 59 -2.19 0.79 -5.22
CA TYR A 59 -1.38 -0.20 -5.93
C TYR A 59 -0.37 0.45 -6.88
N GLU A 60 -0.76 1.46 -7.66
CA GLU A 60 0.14 2.20 -8.53
C GLU A 60 1.27 2.89 -7.74
N ILE A 61 0.95 3.49 -6.59
CA ILE A 61 1.94 4.08 -5.68
C ILE A 61 2.91 3.03 -5.16
N LEU A 62 2.41 1.85 -4.76
CA LEU A 62 3.25 0.75 -4.31
C LEU A 62 4.23 0.29 -5.40
N ASP A 63 3.78 0.20 -6.65
CA ASP A 63 4.63 -0.23 -7.76
C ASP A 63 5.68 0.84 -8.11
N ALA A 64 5.31 2.12 -8.10
CA ALA A 64 6.27 3.22 -8.24
C ALA A 64 7.33 3.22 -7.12
N LEU A 65 6.94 2.91 -5.87
CA LEU A 65 7.88 2.76 -4.75
C LEU A 65 8.89 1.64 -4.99
N LYS A 66 8.44 0.46 -5.42
CA LYS A 66 9.33 -0.68 -5.73
C LYS A 66 10.33 -0.31 -6.82
N LEU A 67 9.87 0.37 -7.89
CA LEU A 67 10.74 0.82 -8.98
C LEU A 67 11.80 1.81 -8.49
N GLN A 68 11.41 2.79 -7.68
CA GLN A 68 12.34 3.77 -7.12
C GLN A 68 13.38 3.09 -6.21
N ILE A 69 12.97 2.16 -5.35
CA ILE A 69 13.87 1.41 -4.46
C ILE A 69 14.82 0.52 -5.27
N GLY A 70 14.34 -0.10 -6.34
CA GLY A 70 15.18 -0.86 -7.27
C GLY A 70 16.23 0.03 -7.94
N ALA A 71 15.81 1.16 -8.50
CA ALA A 71 16.69 2.10 -9.20
C ALA A 71 17.79 2.68 -8.29
N GLN A 72 17.46 3.07 -7.05
CA GLN A 72 18.46 3.53 -6.10
C GLN A 72 19.45 2.42 -5.71
N GLY A 73 18.98 1.17 -5.60
CA GLY A 73 19.82 0.01 -5.31
C GLY A 73 20.83 -0.23 -6.42
N VAL A 74 20.38 -0.25 -7.68
CA VAL A 74 21.24 -0.37 -8.86
C VAL A 74 22.27 0.77 -8.90
N LYS A 75 21.84 2.02 -8.70
CA LYS A 75 22.74 3.18 -8.68
C LYS A 75 23.82 3.07 -7.59
N LYS A 76 23.49 2.51 -6.43
CA LYS A 76 24.46 2.26 -5.35
C LYS A 76 25.47 1.19 -5.75
N LEU A 77 25.03 0.10 -6.39
CA LEU A 77 25.92 -0.95 -6.88
C LEU A 77 26.89 -0.41 -7.94
N LEU A 78 26.37 0.32 -8.93
CA LEU A 78 27.19 0.90 -10.01
C LEU A 78 28.23 1.92 -9.53
N ARG A 79 27.99 2.61 -8.40
CA ARG A 79 28.96 3.54 -7.80
C ARG A 79 30.14 2.84 -7.11
N ASN A 80 29.98 1.56 -6.78
CA ASN A 80 30.98 0.78 -6.05
C ASN A 80 31.73 -0.22 -6.95
N LEU A 81 31.42 -0.24 -8.25
CA LEU A 81 32.14 -0.97 -9.30
C LEU A 81 33.18 -0.04 -9.94
#